data_AF-A0A521WKL2-F1
#
_entry.id   AF-A0A521WKL2-F1
#
_cell.length_a   1.000
_cell.length_b   1.000
_cell.length_c   1.000
_cell.angle_alpha   90.00
_cell.angle_beta   90.00
_cell.angle_gamma   90.00
#
_symmetry.space_group_name_H-M   'P 1'
#
loop_
_entity.id
_entity.type
_entity.pdbx_description
1 polymer ?
#
loop_
_entity_poly.entity_id
_entity_poly.type
_entity_poly.pdbx_seq_one_letter_code
_entity_poly.pdbx_strand_id
1 'polypeptide(L)'
;RIVAATDPGHAVNPQQIAAQVEGSFVYGLSAALFGEITVKDGRVEQQNFNTYPVLKMEHMPAVETLVMPSGGFWGGVGEPTIAVAAPAVLNAIFAATGKRIRDLPLSKHSLV
;
A
#
# COMPACT_ATOMS: atom_id res chain seq x y z
N ARG A 1 7.19 6.95 -7.96
CA ARG A 1 7.70 7.23 -6.60
C ARG A 1 6.52 7.46 -5.67
N ILE A 2 6.71 7.24 -4.37
CA ILE A 2 5.74 7.55 -3.30
C ILE A 2 6.44 8.46 -2.30
N VAL A 3 5.75 9.50 -1.83
CA VAL A 3 6.20 10.35 -0.73
C VAL A 3 5.13 10.29 0.34
N ALA A 4 5.51 9.90 1.56
CA ALA A 4 4.57 9.65 2.64
C ALA A 4 5.01 10.39 3.90
N ALA A 5 4.12 11.25 4.41
CA ALA A 5 4.30 11.89 5.70
C ALA A 5 3.50 11.14 6.77
N THR A 6 4.12 10.91 7.93
CA THR A 6 3.46 10.27 9.08
C THR A 6 3.79 11.02 10.37
N ASP A 7 2.79 11.21 11.22
CA ASP A 7 2.92 11.86 12.52
C ASP A 7 2.69 10.83 13.63
N PRO A 8 3.76 10.32 14.26
CA PRO A 8 3.65 9.41 15.40
C PRO A 8 3.44 10.15 16.74
N GLY A 9 3.30 11.48 16.74
CA GLY A 9 3.47 12.33 17.90
C GLY A 9 4.94 12.38 18.29
N HIS A 10 5.42 11.37 19.02
CA HIS A 10 6.83 11.20 19.35
C HIS A 10 7.49 10.10 18.50
N ALA A 11 8.67 10.40 17.93
CA ALA A 11 9.44 9.44 17.13
C ALA A 11 10.51 8.73 17.99
N VAL A 12 10.33 7.42 18.26
CA VAL A 12 11.32 6.62 19.01
C VAL A 12 12.56 6.31 18.16
N ASN A 13 12.33 5.74 16.96
CA ASN A 13 13.39 5.35 16.04
C ASN A 13 12.98 5.71 14.61
N PRO A 14 13.46 6.84 14.07
CA PRO A 14 13.10 7.29 12.73
C PRO A 14 13.40 6.29 11.61
N GLN A 15 14.48 5.51 11.74
CA GLN A 15 14.83 4.49 10.74
C GLN A 15 13.81 3.34 10.71
N GLN A 16 13.36 2.88 11.89
CA GLN A 16 12.33 1.85 11.98
C GLN A 16 10.97 2.36 11.51
N ILE A 17 10.68 3.65 11.75
CA ILE A 17 9.46 4.29 11.22
C ILE A 17 9.51 4.28 9.69
N ALA A 18 10.63 4.71 9.07
CA ALA A 18 10.78 4.66 7.61
C ALA A 18 10.61 3.24 7.04
N ALA A 19 11.24 2.24 7.67
CA ALA A 19 11.08 0.85 7.27
C ALA A 19 9.63 0.34 7.41
N GLN A 20 8.90 0.76 8.44
CA GLN A 20 7.47 0.44 8.60
C GLN A 20 6.58 1.11 7.55
N VAL A 21 6.89 2.34 7.17
CA VAL A 21 6.17 3.04 6.09
C VAL A 21 6.42 2.33 4.75
N GLU A 22 7.67 2.00 4.42
CA GLU A 22 8.02 1.21 3.25
C GLU A 22 7.29 -0.15 3.23
N GLY A 23 7.30 -0.85 4.37
CA GLY A 23 6.57 -2.11 4.59
C GLY A 23 5.06 -1.98 4.37
N SER A 24 4.46 -0.91 4.89
CA SER A 24 3.04 -0.61 4.70
C SER A 24 2.69 -0.41 3.24
N PHE A 25 3.53 0.32 2.50
CA PHE A 25 3.28 0.55 1.06
C PHE A 25 3.43 -0.73 0.26
N VAL A 26 4.44 -1.57 0.49
CA VAL A 26 4.53 -2.85 -0.25
C VAL A 26 3.33 -3.75 0.03
N TYR A 27 2.84 -3.79 1.28
CA TYR A 27 1.66 -4.58 1.64
C TYR A 27 0.38 -4.02 1.00
N GLY A 28 0.13 -2.71 1.14
CA GLY A 28 -1.05 -2.05 0.57
C GLY A 28 -1.07 -2.07 -0.96
N LEU A 29 0.09 -1.91 -1.62
CA LEU A 29 0.21 -2.02 -3.07
C LEU A 29 0.02 -3.46 -3.55
N SER A 30 0.52 -4.46 -2.83
CA SER A 30 0.26 -5.88 -3.15
C SER A 30 -1.24 -6.16 -3.17
N ALA A 31 -1.96 -5.70 -2.15
CA ALA A 31 -3.41 -5.83 -2.07
C ALA A 31 -4.12 -5.08 -3.20
N ALA A 32 -3.73 -3.83 -3.47
CA ALA A 32 -4.39 -3.01 -4.49
C ALA A 32 -4.14 -3.49 -5.92
N LEU A 33 -2.93 -3.97 -6.23
CA LEU A 33 -2.55 -4.36 -7.58
C LEU A 33 -2.97 -5.79 -7.92
N PHE A 34 -2.90 -6.71 -6.95
CA PHE A 34 -3.03 -8.15 -7.20
C PHE A 34 -3.92 -8.89 -6.20
N GLY A 35 -4.18 -8.31 -5.02
CA GLY A 35 -4.79 -9.01 -3.89
C GLY A 35 -6.24 -9.43 -4.15
N GLU A 36 -6.41 -10.68 -4.54
CA GLU A 36 -7.71 -11.33 -4.67
C GLU A 36 -7.64 -12.76 -4.13
N ILE A 37 -8.63 -13.10 -3.30
CA ILE A 37 -8.91 -14.48 -2.88
C ILE A 37 -10.30 -14.83 -3.38
N THR A 38 -10.39 -15.80 -4.29
CA THR A 38 -11.66 -16.36 -4.78
C THR A 38 -12.00 -17.66 -4.05
N VAL A 39 -13.29 -17.93 -3.90
CA VAL A 39 -13.82 -19.14 -3.26
C VAL A 39 -14.69 -19.88 -4.24
N LYS A 40 -14.37 -21.16 -4.47
CA LYS A 40 -15.14 -22.07 -5.32
C LYS A 40 -15.36 -23.39 -4.59
N ASP A 41 -16.58 -23.90 -4.63
CA ASP A 41 -16.97 -25.16 -3.98
C ASP A 41 -16.56 -25.22 -2.49
N GLY A 42 -16.67 -24.08 -1.79
CA GLY A 42 -16.33 -23.93 -0.38
C GLY A 42 -14.83 -23.88 -0.08
N ARG A 43 -13.95 -23.69 -1.08
CA ARG A 43 -12.50 -23.66 -0.91
C ARG A 43 -11.86 -22.46 -1.59
N VAL A 44 -10.81 -21.92 -0.97
CA VAL A 44 -9.94 -20.90 -1.57
C VAL A 44 -9.16 -21.49 -2.74
N GLU A 45 -9.16 -20.79 -3.88
CA GLU A 45 -8.45 -21.21 -5.09
C GLU A 45 -6.96 -20.84 -5.07
N GLN A 46 -6.60 -19.68 -4.53
CA GLN A 46 -5.20 -19.22 -4.44
C GLN A 46 -4.51 -19.77 -3.18
N GLN A 47 -3.63 -20.76 -3.36
CA GLN A 47 -3.01 -21.50 -2.24
C GLN A 47 -1.53 -21.16 -2.01
N ASN A 48 -0.89 -20.38 -2.88
CA ASN A 48 0.54 -20.04 -2.77
C ASN A 48 0.87 -18.77 -3.59
N PHE A 49 2.08 -18.21 -3.48
CA PHE A 49 2.46 -16.94 -4.11
C PHE A 49 2.52 -16.96 -5.65
N ASN A 50 2.52 -18.13 -6.28
CA ASN A 50 2.36 -18.24 -7.72
C ASN A 50 0.91 -18.01 -8.18
N THR A 51 -0.07 -18.20 -7.28
CA THR A 51 -1.50 -17.96 -7.54
C THR A 51 -2.07 -16.76 -6.75
N TYR A 52 -1.39 -16.31 -5.70
CA TYR A 52 -1.64 -15.07 -4.96
C TYR A 52 -0.41 -14.15 -5.03
N PRO A 53 -0.25 -13.36 -6.11
CA PRO A 53 0.96 -12.58 -6.29
C PRO A 53 1.08 -11.47 -5.25
N VAL A 54 2.29 -11.29 -4.74
CA VAL A 54 2.70 -10.12 -3.95
C VAL A 54 3.59 -9.21 -4.78
N LEU A 55 3.66 -7.93 -4.42
CA LEU A 55 4.51 -6.98 -5.12
C LEU A 55 5.98 -7.38 -5.00
N LYS A 56 6.64 -7.55 -6.15
CA LYS A 56 8.06 -7.87 -6.23
C LYS A 56 8.91 -6.60 -6.14
N MET A 57 10.16 -6.75 -5.71
CA MET A 57 11.10 -5.63 -5.57
C MET A 57 11.24 -4.79 -6.84
N GLU A 58 11.25 -5.42 -8.02
CA GLU A 58 11.35 -4.72 -9.32
C GLU A 58 10.17 -3.78 -9.62
N HIS A 59 9.00 -4.03 -9.01
CA HIS A 59 7.80 -3.22 -9.18
C HIS A 59 7.56 -2.25 -8.02
N MET A 60 8.38 -2.32 -6.96
CA MET A 60 8.23 -1.45 -5.81
C MET A 60 8.70 -0.03 -6.16
N PRO A 61 7.82 0.99 -6.10
CA PRO A 61 8.26 2.36 -6.26
C PRO A 61 9.15 2.76 -5.08
N ALA A 62 10.15 3.61 -5.33
CA ALA A 62 10.87 4.28 -4.25
C ALA A 62 9.88 5.02 -3.33
N VAL A 63 9.99 4.78 -2.03
CA VAL A 63 9.18 5.41 -0.97
C VAL A 63 10.08 6.34 -0.18
N GLU A 64 9.70 7.62 -0.14
CA GLU A 64 10.33 8.64 0.70
C GLU A 64 9.44 8.88 1.92
N THR A 65 10.00 8.69 3.12
CA THR A 65 9.27 8.88 4.37
C THR A 65 9.64 10.21 5.03
N LEU A 66 8.63 11.03 5.30
CA LEU A 66 8.74 12.25 6.09
C LEU A 66 8.17 11.97 7.48
N VAL A 67 9.04 11.92 8.50
CA VAL A 67 8.63 11.76 9.89
C VAL A 67 8.29 13.14 10.45
N MET A 68 7.04 13.33 10.87
CA MET A 68 6.48 14.62 11.28
C MET A 68 6.08 14.60 12.76
N PRO A 69 7.02 14.56 13.72
CA PRO A 69 6.71 14.37 15.14
C PRO A 69 6.10 15.64 15.75
N SER A 70 4.77 15.72 15.81
CA SER A 70 4.08 16.89 16.41
C SER A 70 4.23 16.97 17.93
N GLY A 71 4.63 15.87 18.58
CA GLY A 71 4.69 15.73 20.03
C GLY A 71 3.31 15.62 20.69
N GLY A 72 3.28 15.55 22.02
CA GLY A 72 2.04 15.58 22.81
C GLY A 72 1.31 14.23 22.95
N PHE A 73 1.63 13.24 22.11
CA PHE A 73 1.10 11.87 22.23
C PHE A 73 2.09 10.82 21.71
N TRP A 74 1.87 9.55 22.08
CA TRP A 74 2.60 8.40 21.55
C TRP A 74 1.69 7.61 20.60
N GLY A 75 1.83 7.85 19.31
CA GLY A 75 1.06 7.21 18.24
C GLY A 75 1.70 5.93 17.71
N GLY A 76 0.88 5.07 17.09
CA GLY A 76 1.35 3.90 16.37
C GLY A 76 1.76 4.23 14.94
N VAL A 77 2.77 3.53 14.42
CA VAL A 77 3.23 3.66 13.01
C VAL A 77 2.98 2.42 12.16
N GLY A 78 2.59 1.30 12.77
CA GLY A 78 2.51 0.01 12.07
C GLY A 78 1.39 -0.09 11.04
N GLU A 79 0.23 0.52 11.32
CA GLU A 79 -0.95 0.42 10.47
C GLU A 79 -1.26 1.69 9.66
N PRO A 80 -1.14 2.93 10.18
CA PRO A 80 -1.75 4.10 9.53
C PRO A 80 -1.40 4.29 8.05
N THR A 81 -0.15 4.02 7.65
CA THR A 81 0.31 4.24 6.28
C THR A 81 -0.21 3.23 5.26
N ILE A 82 -0.72 2.07 5.68
CA ILE A 82 -1.33 1.11 4.74
C ILE A 82 -2.62 1.68 4.12
N ALA A 83 -3.38 2.44 4.91
CA ALA A 83 -4.71 2.93 4.54
C ALA A 83 -4.66 3.93 3.38
N VAL A 84 -3.51 4.60 3.20
CA VAL A 84 -3.32 5.61 2.15
C VAL A 84 -2.71 5.04 0.87
N ALA A 85 -2.18 3.81 0.88
CA ALA A 85 -1.47 3.23 -0.26
C ALA A 85 -2.36 3.11 -1.50
N ALA A 86 -3.50 2.40 -1.39
CA ALA A 86 -4.45 2.22 -2.49
C ALA A 86 -5.06 3.55 -2.99
N PRO A 87 -5.67 4.41 -2.15
CA PRO A 87 -6.28 5.64 -2.63
C PRO A 87 -5.30 6.63 -3.26
N ALA A 88 -4.04 6.69 -2.78
CA ALA A 88 -3.01 7.53 -3.42
C ALA A 88 -2.75 7.11 -4.88
N VAL A 89 -2.61 5.79 -5.12
CA VAL A 89 -2.42 5.24 -6.46
C VAL A 89 -3.65 5.44 -7.34
N LEU A 90 -4.85 5.16 -6.81
CA LEU A 90 -6.10 5.32 -7.56
C LEU A 90 -6.34 6.77 -7.99
N ASN A 91 -6.04 7.73 -7.11
CA ASN A 91 -6.11 9.15 -7.46
C ASN A 91 -5.07 9.54 -8.51
N ALA A 92 -3.86 8.98 -8.45
CA ALA A 92 -2.84 9.20 -9.47
C ALA A 92 -3.27 8.64 -10.84
N ILE A 93 -3.88 7.45 -10.88
CA ILE A 93 -4.45 6.85 -12.10
C ILE A 93 -5.55 7.76 -12.67
N PHE A 94 -6.46 8.24 -11.83
CA PHE A 94 -7.50 9.16 -12.27
C PHE A 94 -6.92 10.46 -12.82
N ALA A 95 -5.92 11.05 -12.15
CA ALA A 95 -5.26 12.25 -12.62
C ALA A 95 -4.56 12.06 -13.99
N ALA A 96 -3.96 10.88 -14.21
CA ALA A 96 -3.25 10.57 -15.44
C ALA A 96 -4.17 10.17 -16.62
N THR A 97 -5.33 9.57 -16.34
CA THR A 97 -6.15 8.90 -17.36
C THR A 97 -7.59 9.41 -17.47
N GLY A 98 -8.07 10.17 -16.47
CA GLY A 98 -9.49 10.51 -16.32
C GLY A 98 -10.40 9.36 -15.90
N LYS A 99 -9.90 8.12 -15.83
CA LYS A 99 -10.66 6.92 -15.45
C LYS A 99 -10.67 6.76 -13.93
N ARG A 100 -11.86 6.63 -13.32
CA ARG A 100 -12.01 6.43 -11.87
C ARG A 100 -12.35 4.98 -11.56
N ILE A 101 -11.38 4.28 -10.97
CA ILE A 101 -11.53 2.87 -10.56
C ILE A 101 -12.01 2.81 -9.12
N ARG A 102 -13.00 1.96 -8.87
CA ARG A 102 -13.59 1.74 -7.54
C ARG A 102 -13.54 0.28 -7.08
N ASP A 103 -13.31 -0.63 -8.01
CA ASP A 103 -13.19 -2.06 -7.75
C ASP A 103 -11.72 -2.47 -7.83
N LEU A 104 -11.27 -3.28 -6.87
CA LEU A 104 -9.92 -3.84 -6.81
C LEU A 104 -9.97 -5.36 -7.02
N PRO A 105 -8.85 -6.01 -7.40
CA PRO A 105 -7.53 -5.43 -7.67
C PRO A 105 -7.40 -4.76 -9.05
N LEU A 106 -6.38 -3.91 -9.21
CA LEU A 106 -6.10 -3.18 -10.46
C LEU A 106 -5.74 -4.10 -11.64
N SER A 107 -5.21 -5.30 -11.40
CA SER A 107 -4.93 -6.30 -12.42
C SER A 107 -6.14 -6.69 -13.28
N LYS A 108 -7.37 -6.40 -12.81
CA LYS A 108 -8.62 -6.64 -13.54
C LYS A 108 -9.04 -5.52 -14.48
N HIS A 109 -8.31 -4.40 -14.50
CA HIS A 109 -8.70 -3.19 -15.23
C HIS A 109 -7.72 -2.89 -16.36
N SER A 110 -8.23 -2.52 -17.53
CA SER A 110 -7.42 -1.97 -18.62
C SER A 110 -7.19 -0.48 -18.39
N LEU A 111 -5.98 -0.13 -17.92
CA LEU A 111 -5.59 1.25 -17.65
C LEU A 111 -5.22 2.03 -18.92
N VAL A 112 -4.89 1.31 -20.00
CA VAL A 112 -4.68 1.81 -21.37
C VAL A 112 -5.64 1.07 -22.27
#